data_AF-A0A7S3ILI2-F1
#
_entry.id   AF-A0A7S3ILI2-F1
#
_cell.length_a   1.000
_cell.length_b   1.000
_cell.length_c   1.000
_cell.angle_alpha   90.00
_cell.angle_beta   90.00
_cell.angle_gamma   90.00
#
_symmetry.space_group_name_H-M   'P 1'
#
loop_
_entity.id
_entity.type
_entity.pdbx_description
1 polymer ?
#
loop_
_entity_poly.entity_id
_entity_poly.type
_entity_poly.pdbx_seq_one_letter_code
_entity_poly.pdbx_strand_id
1 'polypeptide(L)'
;MTETYGDTKKGGFSVREPANSCCCCIPIGLGVRIIGFFILLEALAAAWVTFTYIITIVKIVFGIVYAISFLPIFMSAFYFIRFYQNDTMKTRAKLPVACLYMIFSLVVSLCWSALGMLLFQVSISKFFDSLIFSGVSAVLFFYFIGVCKRFAESAN
;
A
#
# COMPACT_ATOMS: atom_id res chain seq x y z
N MET A 1 -4.97 34.11 -12.32
CA MET A 1 -4.31 32.84 -11.98
C MET A 1 -5.33 31.74 -12.24
N THR A 2 -5.25 31.12 -13.41
CA THR A 2 -6.16 30.03 -13.82
C THR A 2 -5.69 28.75 -13.15
N GLU A 3 -6.44 28.26 -12.17
CA GLU A 3 -6.25 26.93 -11.60
C GLU A 3 -6.46 25.89 -12.70
N THR A 4 -5.37 25.29 -13.18
CA THR A 4 -5.43 24.16 -14.11
C THR A 4 -5.93 22.95 -13.35
N TYR A 5 -7.24 22.69 -13.48
CA TYR A 5 -7.87 21.48 -13.00
C TYR A 5 -7.33 20.29 -13.81
N GLY A 6 -6.61 19.38 -13.14
CA GLY A 6 -6.06 18.18 -13.76
C GLY A 6 -7.16 17.16 -14.05
N ASP A 7 -7.83 17.30 -15.19
CA ASP A 7 -8.78 16.31 -15.70
C ASP A 7 -8.02 15.06 -16.21
N THR A 8 -7.65 14.17 -15.29
CA THR A 8 -7.07 12.88 -15.65
C THR A 8 -8.18 11.88 -15.97
N LYS A 9 -8.60 11.86 -17.25
CA LYS A 9 -9.23 10.68 -17.84
C LYS A 9 -8.26 9.49 -17.75
N LYS A 10 -8.46 8.61 -16.75
CA LYS A 10 -8.32 7.12 -16.80
C LYS A 10 -8.07 6.51 -15.39
N GLY A 11 -9.16 6.05 -14.77
CA GLY A 11 -9.15 4.89 -13.87
C GLY A 11 -8.73 5.12 -12.41
N GLY A 12 -9.23 6.16 -11.76
CA GLY A 12 -9.15 6.37 -10.31
C GLY A 12 -10.17 7.41 -9.88
N PHE A 13 -10.64 7.35 -8.62
CA PHE A 13 -11.54 8.37 -8.06
C PHE A 13 -10.84 9.75 -8.14
N SER A 14 -11.29 10.63 -9.03
CA SER A 14 -10.85 12.02 -9.05
C SER A 14 -11.71 12.81 -8.07
N VAL A 15 -11.23 12.94 -6.84
CA VAL A 15 -11.72 14.03 -5.99
C VAL A 15 -11.32 15.33 -6.69
N ARG A 16 -12.28 16.25 -6.85
CA ARG A 16 -12.13 17.55 -7.51
C ARG A 16 -11.12 18.38 -6.70
N GLU A 17 -9.83 18.16 -6.95
CA GLU A 17 -8.70 18.72 -6.21
C GLU A 17 -7.69 19.35 -7.17
N PRO A 18 -6.99 20.43 -6.75
CA PRO A 18 -5.95 21.04 -7.55
C PRO A 18 -4.79 20.06 -7.79
N ALA A 19 -4.17 20.14 -8.97
CA ALA A 19 -3.17 19.17 -9.43
C ALA A 19 -1.95 18.99 -8.49
N ASN A 20 -1.66 20.01 -7.67
CA ASN A 20 -0.49 20.05 -6.79
C ASN A 20 -0.77 19.64 -5.33
N SER A 21 -2.02 19.29 -5.01
CA SER A 21 -2.42 18.93 -3.65
C SER A 21 -3.02 17.52 -3.57
N CYS A 22 -2.96 16.95 -2.38
CA CYS A 22 -3.60 15.71 -1.97
C CYS A 22 -4.33 15.95 -0.63
N CYS A 23 -5.41 15.19 -0.37
CA CYS A 23 -6.25 15.33 0.82
C CYS A 23 -6.63 16.79 1.13
N CYS A 24 -7.11 17.52 0.12
CA CYS A 24 -7.49 18.95 0.12
C CYS A 24 -6.41 19.98 0.51
N CYS A 25 -5.42 19.65 1.35
CA CYS A 25 -4.53 20.64 1.97
C CYS A 25 -3.04 20.25 1.96
N ILE A 26 -2.69 19.04 1.56
CA ILE A 26 -1.32 18.52 1.68
C ILE A 26 -0.62 18.63 0.31
N PRO A 27 0.59 19.19 0.22
CA PRO A 27 1.32 19.21 -1.05
C PRO A 27 1.60 17.78 -1.53
N ILE A 28 1.37 17.53 -2.81
CA ILE A 28 1.36 16.18 -3.40
C ILE A 28 2.65 15.38 -3.13
N GLY A 29 3.81 16.04 -3.17
CA GLY A 29 5.10 15.41 -2.88
C GLY A 29 5.24 14.96 -1.41
N LEU A 30 4.68 15.72 -0.46
CA LEU A 30 4.67 15.34 0.95
C LEU A 30 3.73 14.16 1.18
N GLY A 31 2.54 14.17 0.58
CA GLY A 31 1.59 13.05 0.68
C GLY A 31 2.15 11.73 0.13
N VAL A 32 2.78 11.77 -1.04
CA VAL A 32 3.44 10.59 -1.64
C VAL A 32 4.59 10.07 -0.77
N ARG A 33 5.35 10.96 -0.10
CA ARG A 33 6.39 10.55 0.84
C ARG A 33 5.83 9.97 2.15
N ILE A 34 4.70 10.47 2.63
CA ILE A 34 4.04 9.92 3.83
C ILE A 34 3.49 8.53 3.56
N ILE A 35 2.78 8.33 2.44
CA ILE A 35 2.20 7.03 2.12
C ILE A 35 3.28 5.96 1.86
N GLY A 36 4.39 6.36 1.22
CA GLY A 36 5.54 5.48 1.05
C GLY A 36 6.17 5.04 2.38
N PHE A 37 6.20 5.92 3.38
CA PHE A 37 6.70 5.60 4.71
C PHE A 37 5.79 4.59 5.43
N PHE A 38 4.46 4.74 5.31
CA PHE A 38 3.52 3.76 5.83
C PHE A 38 3.69 2.37 5.18
N ILE A 39 3.90 2.32 3.85
CA ILE A 39 4.18 1.05 3.15
C ILE A 39 5.46 0.39 3.67
N LEU A 40 6.51 1.17 3.97
CA LEU A 40 7.75 0.65 4.53
C LEU A 40 7.55 0.09 5.94
N LEU A 41 6.80 0.80 6.78
CA LEU A 41 6.45 0.31 8.12
C LEU A 41 5.66 -0.99 8.06
N GLU A 42 4.69 -1.09 7.15
CA GLU A 42 3.91 -2.31 6.97
C GLU A 42 4.78 -3.48 6.49
N ALA A 43 5.71 -3.25 5.57
CA ALA A 43 6.66 -4.27 5.13
C ALA A 43 7.57 -4.76 6.27
N LEU A 44 8.00 -3.86 7.17
CA LEU A 44 8.76 -4.23 8.36
C LEU A 44 7.92 -5.04 9.36
N ALA A 45 6.66 -4.65 9.58
CA ALA A 45 5.74 -5.39 10.43
C ALA A 45 5.49 -6.81 9.87
N ALA A 46 5.29 -6.94 8.56
CA ALA A 46 5.13 -8.24 7.89
C ALA A 46 6.40 -9.11 8.01
N ALA A 47 7.59 -8.52 7.86
CA ALA A 47 8.86 -9.22 8.06
C ALA A 47 9.03 -9.71 9.50
N TRP A 48 8.69 -8.86 10.49
CA TRP A 48 8.74 -9.22 11.90
C TRP A 48 7.81 -10.40 12.21
N VAL A 49 6.56 -10.36 11.75
CA VAL A 49 5.59 -11.46 11.92
C VAL A 49 6.12 -12.74 11.28
N THR A 50 6.65 -12.66 10.06
CA THR A 50 7.27 -13.81 9.37
C THR A 50 8.38 -14.43 10.21
N PHE A 51 9.28 -13.60 10.75
CA PHE A 51 10.38 -14.04 11.60
C PHE A 51 9.90 -14.75 12.87
N THR A 52 8.87 -14.23 13.54
CA THR A 52 8.29 -14.89 14.72
C THR A 52 7.67 -16.26 14.41
N TYR A 53 7.05 -16.42 13.25
CA TYR A 53 6.51 -17.72 12.81
C TYR A 53 7.60 -18.74 12.53
N ILE A 54 8.72 -18.32 11.94
CA ILE A 54 9.85 -19.22 11.61
C ILE A 54 10.55 -19.71 12.88
N ILE A 55 10.79 -18.83 13.86
CA ILE A 55 11.45 -19.20 15.13
C ILE A 55 10.61 -20.18 15.94
N THR A 56 9.28 -20.10 15.83
CA THR A 56 8.39 -21.05 16.48
C THR A 56 8.39 -22.34 15.67
N ILE A 57 9.29 -23.29 15.98
CA ILE A 57 9.55 -24.55 15.23
C ILE A 57 8.28 -25.27 14.75
N VAL A 58 7.21 -25.24 15.54
CA VAL A 58 5.91 -25.86 15.24
C VAL A 58 5.20 -25.23 14.02
N LYS A 59 5.61 -24.03 13.59
CA LYS A 59 4.92 -23.20 12.57
C LYS A 59 5.82 -22.79 11.41
N ILE A 60 6.98 -23.43 11.21
CA ILE A 60 7.92 -23.04 10.15
C ILE A 60 7.30 -23.07 8.75
N VAL A 61 6.46 -24.06 8.46
CA VAL A 61 5.72 -24.16 7.19
C VAL A 61 4.78 -22.97 7.01
N PHE A 62 4.06 -22.58 8.08
CA PHE A 62 3.21 -21.39 8.07
C PHE A 62 4.02 -20.11 7.87
N GLY A 63 5.20 -20.00 8.50
CA GLY A 63 6.11 -18.87 8.31
C GLY A 63 6.58 -18.74 6.87
N ILE A 64 6.94 -19.84 6.21
CA ILE A 64 7.37 -19.84 4.80
C ILE A 64 6.21 -19.46 3.87
N VAL A 65 5.03 -20.06 4.06
CA VAL A 65 3.85 -19.73 3.24
C VAL A 65 3.45 -18.26 3.43
N TYR A 66 3.52 -17.75 4.66
CA TYR A 66 3.28 -16.34 4.98
C TYR A 66 4.31 -15.44 4.27
N ALA A 67 5.60 -15.76 4.32
CA ALA A 67 6.65 -15.00 3.64
C ALA A 67 6.40 -14.85 2.14
N ILE A 68 6.04 -15.95 1.47
CA ILE A 68 5.76 -15.98 0.03
C ILE A 68 4.51 -15.15 -0.29
N SER A 69 3.48 -15.28 0.54
CA SER A 69 2.20 -14.59 0.35
C SER A 69 2.36 -13.06 0.42
N PHE A 70 3.28 -12.57 1.25
CA PHE A 70 3.52 -11.14 1.44
C PHE A 70 4.62 -10.56 0.55
N LEU A 71 5.18 -11.31 -0.42
CA LEU A 71 6.09 -10.77 -1.46
C LEU A 71 5.62 -9.46 -2.14
N PRO A 72 4.33 -9.26 -2.44
CA PRO A 72 3.85 -8.02 -3.04
C PRO A 72 4.14 -6.78 -2.20
N ILE A 73 4.14 -6.89 -0.87
CA ILE A 73 4.42 -5.75 0.02
C ILE A 73 5.88 -5.33 -0.06
N PHE A 74 6.78 -6.31 -0.14
CA PHE A 74 8.22 -6.06 -0.30
C PHE A 74 8.53 -5.44 -1.66
N MET A 75 7.82 -5.87 -2.72
CA MET A 75 7.90 -5.25 -4.04
C MET A 75 7.44 -3.80 -4.01
N SER A 76 6.32 -3.51 -3.32
CA SER A 76 5.82 -2.14 -3.13
C SER A 76 6.86 -1.27 -2.40
N ALA A 77 7.36 -1.75 -1.26
CA ALA A 77 8.41 -1.10 -0.49
C ALA A 77 9.67 -0.83 -1.32
N PHE A 78 10.11 -1.77 -2.14
CA PHE A 78 11.28 -1.61 -3.01
C PHE A 78 11.13 -0.46 -4.02
N TYR A 79 9.95 -0.30 -4.61
CA TYR A 79 9.70 0.83 -5.52
C TYR A 79 9.74 2.17 -4.77
N PHE A 80 9.21 2.23 -3.55
CA PHE A 80 9.29 3.43 -2.72
C PHE A 80 10.72 3.73 -2.24
N ILE A 81 11.51 2.72 -1.88
CA ILE A 81 12.94 2.89 -1.55
C ILE A 81 13.70 3.47 -2.74
N ARG A 82 13.49 2.94 -3.96
CA ARG A 82 14.12 3.49 -5.16
C ARG A 82 13.70 4.93 -5.43
N PHE A 83 12.45 5.27 -5.14
CA PHE A 83 11.97 6.66 -5.21
C PHE A 83 12.66 7.57 -4.18
N TYR A 84 12.83 7.13 -2.93
CA TYR A 84 13.55 7.91 -1.91
C TYR A 84 15.04 8.07 -2.21
N GLN A 85 15.68 7.05 -2.80
CA GLN A 85 17.09 7.09 -3.15
C GLN A 85 17.36 7.94 -4.39
N ASN A 86 16.51 7.82 -5.42
CA ASN A 86 16.66 8.53 -6.69
C ASN A 86 15.31 9.03 -7.17
N ASP A 87 15.03 10.30 -6.90
CA ASP A 87 13.82 10.95 -7.34
C ASP A 87 13.93 11.34 -8.83
N THR A 88 13.45 10.46 -9.71
CA THR A 88 13.51 10.60 -11.17
C THR A 88 12.14 10.32 -11.78
N MET A 89 11.92 10.79 -13.01
CA MET A 89 10.69 10.50 -13.76
C MET A 89 10.37 9.00 -13.85
N LYS A 90 11.41 8.17 -14.02
CA LYS A 90 11.26 6.72 -14.15
C LYS A 90 10.89 6.04 -12.82
N THR A 91 11.31 6.60 -11.68
CA THR A 91 10.94 6.09 -10.36
C THR A 91 9.55 6.57 -9.96
N ARG A 92 9.18 7.82 -10.27
CA ARG A 92 7.83 8.36 -10.04
C ARG A 92 6.75 7.61 -10.81
N ALA A 93 7.00 7.24 -12.07
CA ALA A 93 6.05 6.48 -12.89
C ALA A 93 5.68 5.09 -12.33
N LYS A 94 6.51 4.53 -11.42
CA LYS A 94 6.27 3.21 -10.80
C LYS A 94 5.52 3.28 -9.47
N LEU A 95 5.33 4.48 -8.90
CA LEU A 95 4.61 4.66 -7.64
C LEU A 95 3.14 4.21 -7.67
N PRO A 96 2.36 4.43 -8.76
CA PRO A 96 0.99 3.91 -8.84
C PRO A 96 0.96 2.38 -8.82
N VAL A 97 1.96 1.74 -9.43
CA VAL A 97 2.10 0.28 -9.46
C VAL A 97 2.47 -0.25 -8.07
N ALA A 98 3.30 0.47 -7.31
CA ALA A 98 3.58 0.14 -5.91
C ALA A 98 2.31 0.16 -5.04
N CYS A 99 1.45 1.17 -5.22
CA CYS A 99 0.16 1.23 -4.52
C CYS A 99 -0.77 0.08 -4.91
N LEU A 100 -0.77 -0.38 -6.17
CA LEU A 100 -1.51 -1.58 -6.59
C LEU A 100 -1.01 -2.85 -5.89
N TYR A 101 0.31 -3.04 -5.78
CA TYR A 101 0.86 -4.19 -5.04
C TYR A 101 0.46 -4.19 -3.56
N MET A 102 0.32 -2.99 -2.96
CA MET A 102 -0.17 -2.85 -1.59
C MET A 102 -1.64 -3.25 -1.46
N ILE A 103 -2.50 -2.87 -2.42
CA ILE A 103 -3.90 -3.32 -2.44
C ILE A 103 -3.96 -4.85 -2.56
N PHE A 104 -3.12 -5.44 -3.40
CA PHE A 104 -3.04 -6.89 -3.54
C PHE A 104 -2.60 -7.55 -2.22
N SER A 105 -1.62 -6.99 -1.51
CA SER A 105 -1.21 -7.53 -0.20
C SER A 105 -2.30 -7.40 0.87
N LEU A 106 -3.15 -6.36 0.81
CA LEU A 106 -4.32 -6.25 1.70
C LEU A 106 -5.33 -7.39 1.46
N VAL A 107 -5.58 -7.74 0.20
CA VAL A 107 -6.46 -8.89 -0.13
C VAL A 107 -5.85 -10.20 0.39
N VAL A 108 -4.55 -10.39 0.21
CA VAL A 108 -3.85 -11.57 0.74
C VAL A 108 -3.91 -11.61 2.27
N SER A 109 -3.75 -10.47 2.94
CA SER A 109 -3.88 -10.35 4.40
C SER A 109 -5.29 -10.73 4.88
N LEU A 110 -6.33 -10.32 4.16
CA LEU A 110 -7.71 -10.72 4.47
C LEU A 110 -7.94 -12.22 4.30
N CYS A 111 -7.42 -12.82 3.23
CA CYS A 111 -7.46 -14.27 3.05
C CYS A 111 -6.75 -14.99 4.19
N TRP A 112 -5.61 -14.46 4.67
CA TRP A 112 -4.89 -15.01 5.80
C TRP A 112 -5.67 -14.89 7.11
N SER A 113 -6.32 -13.75 7.39
CA SER A 113 -7.20 -13.57 8.54
C SER A 113 -8.39 -14.52 8.51
N ALA A 114 -8.98 -14.77 7.33
CA ALA A 114 -10.07 -15.74 7.15
C ALA A 114 -9.60 -17.18 7.42
N LEU A 115 -8.43 -17.56 6.89
CA LEU A 115 -7.79 -18.85 7.21
C LEU A 115 -7.47 -18.97 8.71
N GLY A 116 -7.05 -17.87 9.33
CA GLY A 116 -6.85 -17.73 10.77
C GLY A 116 -8.09 -18.12 11.57
N MET A 117 -9.24 -17.57 11.18
CA MET A 117 -10.53 -17.87 11.79
C MET A 117 -10.93 -19.34 11.62
N LEU A 118 -10.76 -19.90 10.42
CA LEU A 118 -11.16 -21.28 10.10
C LEU A 118 -10.27 -22.34 10.77
N LEU A 119 -8.95 -22.13 10.79
CA LEU A 119 -7.98 -23.15 11.22
C LEU A 119 -7.53 -23.00 12.67
N PHE A 120 -7.55 -21.79 13.23
CA PHE A 120 -6.97 -21.50 14.54
C PHE A 120 -7.99 -20.94 15.55
N GLN A 121 -9.29 -20.98 15.21
CA GLN A 121 -10.38 -20.45 16.03
C GLN A 121 -10.13 -19.02 16.51
N VAL A 122 -9.53 -18.20 15.65
CA VAL A 122 -9.37 -16.77 15.92
C VAL A 122 -10.75 -16.13 16.07
N SER A 123 -10.91 -15.29 17.10
CA SER A 123 -12.17 -14.62 17.41
C SER A 123 -12.70 -13.83 16.21
N ILE A 124 -14.00 -13.91 15.97
CA ILE A 124 -14.67 -13.22 14.85
C ILE A 124 -14.46 -11.69 14.92
N SER A 125 -14.32 -11.13 16.11
CA SER A 125 -14.00 -9.72 16.33
C SER A 125 -12.70 -9.31 15.63
N LYS A 126 -11.63 -10.10 15.78
CA LYS A 126 -10.33 -9.83 15.14
C LYS A 126 -10.41 -9.90 13.61
N PHE A 127 -11.28 -10.77 13.08
CA PHE A 127 -11.53 -10.83 11.64
C PHE A 127 -12.23 -9.55 11.15
N PHE A 128 -13.26 -9.09 11.84
CA PHE A 128 -13.95 -7.84 11.50
C PHE A 128 -13.03 -6.61 11.62
N ASP A 129 -12.18 -6.54 12.64
CA ASP A 129 -11.18 -5.48 12.78
C ASP A 129 -10.24 -5.45 11.56
N SER A 130 -9.75 -6.63 11.14
CA SER A 130 -8.90 -6.79 9.96
C SER A 130 -9.65 -6.43 8.66
N LEU A 131 -10.93 -6.76 8.56
CA LEU A 131 -11.80 -6.44 7.42
C LEU A 131 -12.01 -4.94 7.26
N ILE A 132 -12.38 -4.26 8.34
CA ILE A 132 -12.60 -2.81 8.34
C ILE A 132 -11.29 -2.09 8.02
N PHE A 133 -10.20 -2.46 8.70
CA PHE A 133 -8.90 -1.83 8.48
C PHE A 133 -8.39 -2.01 7.04
N SER A 134 -8.48 -3.23 6.50
CA SER A 134 -8.07 -3.52 5.12
C SER A 134 -8.97 -2.82 4.11
N GLY A 135 -10.28 -2.72 4.38
CA GLY A 135 -11.23 -2.02 3.52
C GLY A 135 -10.94 -0.52 3.43
N VAL A 136 -10.76 0.14 4.58
CA VAL A 136 -10.39 1.56 4.65
C VAL A 136 -9.04 1.79 3.98
N SER A 137 -8.05 0.95 4.28
CA SER A 137 -6.72 1.04 3.68
C SER A 137 -6.76 0.86 2.16
N ALA A 138 -7.54 -0.10 1.66
CA ALA A 138 -7.68 -0.33 0.22
C ALA A 138 -8.25 0.90 -0.48
N VAL A 139 -9.30 1.53 0.07
CA VAL A 139 -9.89 2.76 -0.48
C VAL A 139 -8.85 3.90 -0.49
N LEU A 140 -8.08 4.05 0.58
CA LEU A 140 -7.00 5.04 0.65
C LEU A 140 -5.93 4.78 -0.42
N PHE A 141 -5.43 3.55 -0.56
CA PHE A 141 -4.46 3.22 -1.59
C PHE A 141 -5.02 3.37 -3.01
N PHE A 142 -6.31 3.09 -3.22
CA PHE A 142 -6.99 3.36 -4.49
C PHE A 142 -6.99 4.85 -4.84
N TYR A 143 -7.24 5.73 -3.87
CA TYR A 143 -7.11 7.17 -4.04
C TYR A 143 -5.65 7.56 -4.33
N PHE A 144 -4.69 7.02 -3.56
CA PHE A 144 -3.26 7.31 -3.74
C PHE A 144 -2.69 6.81 -5.08
N ILE A 145 -3.28 5.81 -5.74
CA ILE A 145 -2.94 5.47 -7.13
C ILE A 145 -3.16 6.68 -8.05
N GLY A 146 -4.29 7.36 -7.91
CA GLY A 146 -4.60 8.59 -8.66
C GLY A 146 -3.62 9.70 -8.33
N VAL A 147 -3.35 9.91 -7.04
CA VAL A 147 -2.38 10.92 -6.58
C VAL A 147 -0.97 10.65 -7.13
N CYS A 148 -0.50 9.40 -7.06
CA CYS A 148 0.81 9.01 -7.58
C CYS A 148 0.90 9.17 -9.12
N LYS A 149 -0.20 8.96 -9.85
CA LYS A 149 -0.25 9.23 -11.30
C LYS A 149 -0.09 10.72 -11.57
N ARG A 150 -0.86 11.59 -10.89
CA ARG A 150 -0.75 13.05 -11.01
C ARG A 150 0.66 13.54 -10.67
N PHE A 151 1.27 12.97 -9.62
CA PHE A 151 2.63 13.31 -9.21
C PHE A 151 3.71 12.88 -10.22
N ALA A 152 3.48 11.78 -10.93
CA ALA A 152 4.37 11.34 -12.00
C ALA A 152 4.23 12.23 -13.25
N GLU A 153 3.02 12.72 -13.55
CA GLU A 153 2.74 13.61 -14.67
C GLU A 153 3.22 15.05 -14.42
N SER A 154 3.13 15.55 -13.19
CA SER A 154 3.56 16.91 -12.82
C SER A 154 5.08 17.14 -12.87
N ALA A 155 5.84 16.13 -13.27
CA ALA A 155 7.29 16.14 -13.30
C ALA A 155 7.84 16.15 -14.76
N ASN A 156 6.95 16.02 -15.75
CA ASN A 156 7.20 16.28 -17.17
C ASN A 156 7.05 17.76 -17.47
#